data_AF-A0A975VKD0-F1
#
_entry.id   AF-A0A975VKD0-F1
#
_cell.length_a   1.000
_cell.length_b   1.000
_cell.length_c   1.000
_cell.angle_alpha   90.00
_cell.angle_beta   90.00
_cell.angle_gamma   90.00
#
_symmetry.space_group_name_H-M   'P 1'
#
loop_
_entity.id
_entity.type
_entity.pdbx_description
1 polymer ?
#
loop_
_entity_poly.entity_id
_entity_poly.type
_entity_poly.pdbx_seq_one_letter_code
_entity_poly.pdbx_strand_id
1 'polypeptide(L)'
;MASRKHPPPRVPQSGFTLIEVLISILVFSFGILGAVALQASAIKMSTDAQQRAEATFLADQLLARMLIADPATAATFAHHPAGTTTCAPTGAASTNAIVTEWLTEVTSTFPRAATTEQQIVVSGTPANEVTVRLCWKNGESDTPHTLEVSNRVQWP
;
A
#
# COMPACT_ATOMS: atom_id res chain seq x y z
N MET A 1 78.57 39.81 -9.84
CA MET A 1 77.95 38.47 -9.65
C MET A 1 76.48 38.57 -10.01
N ALA A 2 76.05 38.01 -11.15
CA ALA A 2 74.65 38.00 -11.56
C ALA A 2 74.11 36.56 -11.45
N SER A 3 73.21 36.33 -10.49
CA SER A 3 72.57 35.04 -10.25
C SER A 3 71.49 34.78 -11.30
N ARG A 4 71.75 33.85 -12.24
CA ARG A 4 70.74 33.38 -13.21
C ARG A 4 69.73 32.49 -12.49
N LYS A 5 68.50 32.98 -12.29
CA LYS A 5 67.37 32.15 -11.83
C LYS A 5 66.93 31.25 -12.99
N HIS A 6 66.99 29.93 -12.79
CA HIS A 6 66.51 28.95 -13.76
C HIS A 6 64.97 28.91 -13.72
N PRO A 7 64.26 29.05 -14.86
CA PRO A 7 62.80 28.96 -14.86
C PRO A 7 62.36 27.52 -14.53
N PRO A 8 61.29 27.34 -13.77
CA PRO A 8 60.78 26.00 -13.44
C PRO A 8 60.31 25.28 -14.72
N PRO A 9 60.44 23.94 -14.79
CA PRO A 9 59.96 23.17 -15.92
C PRO A 9 58.45 23.35 -16.08
N ARG A 10 58.01 23.68 -17.29
CA ARG A 10 56.58 23.74 -17.63
C ARG A 10 56.05 22.31 -17.74
N VAL A 11 55.17 21.93 -16.82
CA VAL A 11 54.39 20.69 -16.95
C VAL A 11 53.46 20.88 -18.16
N PRO A 12 53.45 19.98 -19.16
CA PRO A 12 52.53 20.08 -20.27
C PRO A 12 51.09 20.00 -19.75
N GLN A 13 50.29 21.01 -20.05
CA GLN A 13 48.86 21.02 -19.77
C GLN A 13 48.19 20.01 -20.71
N SER A 14 47.84 18.83 -20.19
CA SER A 14 46.98 17.89 -20.90
C SER A 14 45.58 18.48 -20.93
N GLY A 15 45.14 18.96 -22.10
CA GLY A 15 43.74 19.33 -22.31
C GLY A 15 42.85 18.10 -22.26
N PHE A 16 41.60 18.27 -21.81
CA PHE A 16 40.59 17.21 -21.91
C PHE A 16 40.36 16.86 -23.37
N THR A 17 40.38 15.56 -23.67
CA THR A 17 40.07 15.10 -25.03
C THR A 17 38.56 15.14 -25.25
N LEU A 18 38.10 15.41 -26.48
CA LEU A 18 36.67 15.45 -26.81
C LEU A 18 35.97 14.10 -26.49
N ILE A 19 36.71 13.00 -26.63
CA ILE A 19 36.22 11.66 -26.33
C ILE A 19 36.00 11.42 -24.83
N GLU A 20 36.81 12.03 -23.97
CA GLU A 20 36.67 11.90 -22.51
C GLU A 20 35.40 12.59 -21.99
N VAL A 21 35.04 13.74 -22.56
CA VAL A 21 33.79 14.43 -22.25
C VAL A 21 32.57 13.62 -22.74
N LEU A 22 32.66 13.04 -23.94
CA LEU A 22 31.63 12.17 -24.49
C LEU A 22 31.39 10.94 -23.62
N ILE A 23 32.46 10.28 -23.16
CA ILE A 23 32.36 9.13 -22.25
C ILE A 23 31.77 9.56 -20.91
N SER A 24 32.17 10.71 -20.37
CA SER A 24 31.66 11.23 -19.10
C SER A 24 30.15 11.49 -19.16
N ILE A 25 29.68 12.15 -20.22
CA ILE A 25 28.24 12.40 -20.44
C ILE A 25 27.49 11.07 -20.64
N LEU A 26 28.07 10.11 -21.35
CA LEU A 26 27.47 8.79 -21.56
C LEU A 26 27.24 8.06 -20.23
N VAL A 27 28.29 7.94 -19.40
CA VAL A 27 28.21 7.28 -18.09
C VAL A 27 27.24 8.02 -17.16
N PHE A 28 27.30 9.35 -17.14
CA PHE A 28 26.40 10.17 -16.34
C PHE A 28 24.93 10.00 -16.75
N SER A 29 24.66 9.91 -18.06
CA SER A 29 23.31 9.71 -18.59
C SER A 29 22.73 8.36 -18.15
N PHE A 30 23.53 7.28 -18.19
CA PHE A 30 23.11 5.98 -17.64
C PHE A 30 22.89 6.02 -16.13
N GLY A 31 23.71 6.78 -15.40
CA GLY A 31 23.54 7.00 -13.97
C GLY A 31 22.19 7.64 -13.64
N ILE A 32 21.78 8.68 -14.39
CA ILE A 32 20.47 9.32 -14.20
C ILE A 32 19.33 8.37 -14.53
N LEU A 33 19.41 7.63 -15.64
CA LEU A 33 18.37 6.65 -16.01
C LEU A 33 18.19 5.59 -14.92
N GLY A 34 19.30 5.09 -14.36
CA GLY A 34 19.26 4.16 -13.22
C GLY A 34 18.61 4.78 -11.98
N ALA A 35 18.95 6.03 -11.64
CA ALA A 35 18.37 6.73 -10.50
C ALA A 35 16.85 6.97 -10.68
N VAL A 36 16.40 7.35 -11.88
CA VAL A 36 14.98 7.56 -12.19
C VAL A 36 14.20 6.24 -12.10
N ALA A 37 14.76 5.13 -12.59
CA ALA A 37 14.13 3.83 -12.47
C ALA A 37 13.94 3.42 -10.99
N LEU A 38 14.97 3.65 -10.15
CA LEU A 38 14.89 3.41 -8.72
C LEU A 38 13.84 4.31 -8.04
N GLN A 39 13.81 5.60 -8.37
CA GLN A 39 12.81 6.53 -7.84
C GLN A 39 11.38 6.11 -8.21
N ALA A 40 11.14 5.73 -9.46
CA ALA A 40 9.84 5.25 -9.90
C ALA A 40 9.41 3.98 -9.13
N SER A 41 10.34 3.06 -8.87
CA SER A 41 10.07 1.88 -8.05
C SER A 41 9.76 2.25 -6.59
N ALA A 42 10.53 3.17 -6.00
CA ALA A 42 10.33 3.61 -4.63
C ALA A 42 8.96 4.28 -4.44
N ILE A 43 8.52 5.10 -5.40
CA ILE A 43 7.18 5.71 -5.37
C ILE A 43 6.10 4.63 -5.40
N LYS A 44 6.19 3.65 -6.30
CA LYS A 44 5.21 2.55 -6.38
C LYS A 44 5.12 1.77 -5.07
N MET A 45 6.27 1.43 -4.47
CA MET A 45 6.31 0.73 -3.19
C MET A 45 5.72 1.57 -2.06
N SER A 46 6.00 2.88 -2.04
CA SER A 46 5.45 3.79 -1.05
C SER A 46 3.93 3.89 -1.16
N THR A 47 3.38 3.94 -2.38
CA THR A 47 1.93 3.98 -2.60
C THR A 47 1.25 2.67 -2.17
N ASP A 48 1.79 1.50 -2.53
CA ASP A 48 1.22 0.21 -2.07
C ASP A 48 1.24 0.10 -0.54
N ALA A 49 2.36 0.49 0.09
CA ALA A 49 2.47 0.50 1.55
C ALA A 49 1.44 1.44 2.20
N GLN A 50 1.23 2.63 1.64
CA GLN A 50 0.22 3.56 2.13
C GLN A 50 -1.19 2.97 2.02
N GLN A 51 -1.56 2.38 0.88
CA GLN A 51 -2.88 1.76 0.68
C GLN A 51 -3.12 0.62 1.67
N ARG A 52 -2.10 -0.22 1.93
CA ARG A 52 -2.19 -1.28 2.94
C ARG A 52 -2.35 -0.73 4.35
N ALA A 53 -1.67 0.37 4.67
CA ALA A 53 -1.82 1.03 5.96
C ALA A 53 -3.24 1.60 6.15
N GLU A 54 -3.78 2.24 5.12
CA GLU A 54 -5.17 2.75 5.11
C GLU A 54 -6.20 1.61 5.26
N ALA A 55 -6.01 0.50 4.53
CA ALA A 55 -6.87 -0.68 4.66
C ALA A 55 -6.80 -1.30 6.06
N THR A 56 -5.60 -1.39 6.64
CA THR A 56 -5.41 -1.90 8.00
C THR A 56 -6.09 -1.00 9.02
N PHE A 57 -5.93 0.32 8.88
CA PHE A 57 -6.58 1.30 9.73
C PHE A 57 -8.12 1.20 9.67
N LEU A 58 -8.70 0.99 8.48
CA LEU A 58 -10.15 0.77 8.33
C LEU A 58 -10.62 -0.53 8.98
N ALA A 59 -9.85 -1.62 8.86
CA ALA A 59 -10.18 -2.90 9.50
C ALA A 59 -10.11 -2.80 11.03
N ASP A 60 -9.06 -2.16 11.57
CA ASP A 60 -8.88 -1.96 13.01
C ASP A 60 -9.97 -1.06 13.59
N GLN A 61 -10.35 0.01 12.88
CA GLN A 61 -11.46 0.86 13.29
C GLN A 61 -12.77 0.08 13.38
N LEU A 62 -13.08 -0.77 12.39
CA LEU A 62 -14.27 -1.61 12.42
C LEU A 62 -14.24 -2.56 13.63
N LEU A 63 -13.13 -3.25 13.87
CA LEU A 63 -12.98 -4.15 15.01
C LEU A 63 -13.13 -3.41 16.34
N ALA A 64 -12.59 -2.19 16.46
CA ALA A 64 -12.74 -1.36 17.65
C ALA A 64 -14.20 -0.92 17.87
N ARG A 65 -14.92 -0.53 16.80
CA ARG A 65 -16.35 -0.21 16.86
C ARG A 65 -17.19 -1.42 17.25
N MET A 66 -16.82 -2.61 16.74
CA MET A 66 -17.46 -3.86 17.14
C MET A 66 -17.27 -4.09 18.63
N LEU A 67 -16.05 -4.04 19.17
CA LEU A 67 -15.75 -4.33 20.59
C LEU A 67 -16.63 -3.55 21.60
N ILE A 68 -17.06 -2.33 21.25
CA ILE A 68 -17.87 -1.45 22.11
C ILE A 68 -19.38 -1.74 21.95
N ALA A 69 -19.78 -2.44 20.88
CA ALA A 69 -21.17 -2.79 20.61
C ALA A 69 -21.67 -3.94 21.50
N ASP A 70 -22.99 -4.12 21.53
CA ASP A 70 -23.62 -5.17 22.32
C ASP A 70 -23.27 -6.56 21.75
N PRO A 71 -22.69 -7.49 22.54
CA PRO A 71 -22.44 -8.87 22.14
C PRO A 71 -23.65 -9.59 21.53
N ALA A 72 -24.87 -9.26 21.94
CA ALA A 72 -26.09 -9.84 21.37
C ALA A 72 -26.24 -9.52 19.86
N THR A 73 -25.61 -8.45 19.39
CA THR A 73 -25.62 -8.03 17.99
C THR A 73 -24.46 -8.57 17.17
N ALA A 74 -23.54 -9.37 17.77
CA ALA A 74 -22.33 -9.84 17.12
C ALA A 74 -22.58 -10.51 15.74
N ALA A 75 -23.62 -11.35 15.64
CA ALA A 75 -23.97 -12.02 14.40
C ALA A 75 -24.45 -11.07 13.29
N THR A 76 -24.96 -9.89 13.65
CA THR A 76 -25.48 -8.90 12.68
C THR A 76 -24.37 -8.17 11.92
N PHE A 77 -23.12 -8.23 12.41
CA PHE A 77 -21.97 -7.65 11.71
C PHE A 77 -21.54 -8.44 10.47
N ALA A 78 -21.99 -9.70 10.33
CA ALA A 78 -21.65 -10.53 9.19
C ALA A 78 -22.12 -9.88 7.88
N HIS A 79 -21.19 -9.70 6.94
CA HIS A 79 -21.43 -9.07 5.64
C HIS A 79 -20.81 -9.93 4.55
N HIS A 80 -21.65 -10.44 3.65
CA HIS A 80 -21.26 -11.46 2.67
C HIS A 80 -20.34 -12.55 3.29
N PRO A 81 -20.77 -13.24 4.37
CA PRO A 81 -19.89 -14.07 5.19
C PRO A 81 -19.48 -15.40 4.55
N ALA A 82 -19.96 -15.71 3.35
CA ALA A 82 -19.70 -16.97 2.66
C ALA A 82 -18.84 -16.78 1.42
N GLY A 83 -18.38 -17.88 0.82
CA GLY A 83 -17.57 -17.86 -0.40
C GLY A 83 -16.09 -17.67 -0.11
N THR A 84 -15.26 -18.31 -0.94
CA THR A 84 -13.80 -18.35 -0.78
C THR A 84 -13.06 -17.65 -1.92
N THR A 85 -13.78 -17.29 -2.99
CA THR A 85 -13.22 -16.60 -4.15
C THR A 85 -12.78 -15.19 -3.76
N THR A 86 -11.54 -14.85 -4.09
CA THR A 86 -10.94 -13.54 -3.81
C THR A 86 -11.81 -12.41 -4.35
N CYS A 87 -12.18 -11.45 -3.49
CA CYS A 87 -13.01 -10.30 -3.84
C CYS A 87 -14.39 -10.64 -4.43
N ALA A 88 -14.86 -11.87 -4.29
CA ALA A 88 -16.19 -12.28 -4.70
C ALA A 88 -16.84 -13.07 -3.55
N PRO A 89 -17.04 -12.43 -2.39
CA PRO A 89 -17.75 -13.06 -1.30
C PRO A 89 -19.23 -13.22 -1.65
N THR A 90 -19.93 -14.04 -0.87
CA THR A 90 -21.32 -14.43 -1.10
C THR A 90 -22.09 -14.44 0.21
N GLY A 91 -23.40 -14.60 0.14
CA GLY A 91 -24.29 -14.49 1.30
C GLY A 91 -24.91 -13.10 1.42
N ALA A 92 -25.67 -12.88 2.48
CA ALA A 92 -26.41 -11.63 2.66
C ALA A 92 -25.48 -10.47 3.02
N ALA A 93 -25.80 -9.28 2.52
CA ALA A 93 -25.19 -8.04 3.01
C ALA A 93 -25.71 -7.73 4.42
N SER A 94 -24.81 -7.28 5.30
CA SER A 94 -25.20 -6.75 6.61
C SER A 94 -26.08 -5.50 6.47
N THR A 95 -27.09 -5.40 7.33
CA THR A 95 -27.90 -4.17 7.52
C THR A 95 -27.53 -3.42 8.80
N ASN A 96 -26.46 -3.85 9.50
CA ASN A 96 -26.01 -3.20 10.72
C ASN A 96 -25.41 -1.81 10.39
N ALA A 97 -25.85 -0.78 11.11
CA ALA A 97 -25.44 0.60 10.87
C ALA A 97 -23.92 0.79 10.87
N ILE A 98 -23.21 0.15 11.81
CA ILE A 98 -21.75 0.22 11.94
C ILE A 98 -21.08 -0.33 10.68
N VAL A 99 -21.59 -1.44 10.13
CA VAL A 99 -21.05 -2.04 8.91
C VAL A 99 -21.36 -1.18 7.69
N THR A 100 -22.58 -0.66 7.57
CA THR A 100 -22.95 0.18 6.42
C THR A 100 -22.20 1.51 6.39
N GLU A 101 -21.93 2.10 7.56
CA GLU A 101 -21.09 3.29 7.69
C GLU A 101 -19.64 2.97 7.32
N TRP A 102 -19.08 1.88 7.86
CA TRP A 102 -17.73 1.44 7.51
C TRP A 102 -17.58 1.14 6.01
N LEU A 103 -18.56 0.50 5.37
CA LEU A 103 -18.56 0.27 3.92
C LEU A 103 -18.52 1.59 3.14
N THR A 104 -19.21 2.62 3.63
CA THR A 104 -19.16 3.96 3.04
C THR A 104 -17.75 4.54 3.15
N GLU A 105 -17.11 4.43 4.32
CA GLU A 105 -15.72 4.84 4.52
C GLU A 105 -14.75 4.09 3.58
N VAL A 106 -14.89 2.77 3.45
CA VAL A 106 -14.08 1.95 2.54
C VAL A 106 -14.19 2.46 1.09
N THR A 107 -15.41 2.69 0.61
CA THR A 107 -15.61 3.21 -0.76
C THR A 107 -15.16 4.66 -0.94
N SER A 108 -15.08 5.43 0.15
CA SER A 108 -14.54 6.79 0.12
C SER A 108 -13.01 6.82 0.04
N THR A 109 -12.34 5.92 0.77
CA THR A 109 -10.88 5.76 0.77
C THR A 109 -10.40 5.08 -0.51
N PHE A 110 -11.15 4.07 -0.97
CA PHE A 110 -10.87 3.33 -2.19
C PHE A 110 -12.05 3.47 -3.16
N PRO A 111 -12.04 4.50 -4.05
CA PRO A 111 -13.17 4.78 -4.95
C PRO A 111 -13.55 3.65 -5.91
N ARG A 112 -12.68 2.65 -6.07
CA ARG A 112 -12.89 1.48 -6.93
C ARG A 112 -13.23 0.21 -6.16
N ALA A 113 -13.25 0.26 -4.83
CA ALA A 113 -13.77 -0.83 -4.01
C ALA A 113 -15.29 -0.84 -4.13
N ALA A 114 -15.89 -2.02 -4.28
CA ALA A 114 -17.34 -2.18 -4.17
C ALA A 114 -17.69 -2.76 -2.80
N THR A 115 -18.83 -2.34 -2.24
CA THR A 115 -19.32 -2.86 -0.96
C THR A 115 -19.54 -4.36 -1.02
N THR A 116 -20.01 -4.88 -2.16
CA THR A 116 -20.24 -6.31 -2.40
C THR A 116 -18.97 -7.16 -2.48
N GLU A 117 -17.81 -6.54 -2.65
CA GLU A 117 -16.51 -7.23 -2.68
C GLU A 117 -15.88 -7.35 -1.29
N GLN A 118 -16.43 -6.65 -0.28
CA GLN A 118 -15.96 -6.69 1.11
C GLN A 118 -16.61 -7.86 1.85
N GLN A 119 -15.91 -8.41 2.83
CA GLN A 119 -16.42 -9.55 3.59
C GLN A 119 -16.10 -9.41 5.08
N ILE A 120 -17.12 -9.71 5.90
CA ILE A 120 -17.01 -9.82 7.35
C ILE A 120 -17.62 -11.17 7.73
N VAL A 121 -16.77 -12.05 8.26
CA VAL A 121 -17.17 -13.35 8.79
C VAL A 121 -17.15 -13.28 10.31
N VAL A 122 -18.29 -13.58 10.93
CA VAL A 122 -18.38 -13.73 12.39
C VAL A 122 -18.60 -15.21 12.68
N SER A 123 -17.73 -15.80 13.47
CA SER A 123 -17.71 -17.23 13.77
C SER A 123 -17.35 -17.50 15.23
N GLY A 124 -17.38 -18.78 15.63
CA GLY A 124 -17.19 -19.20 17.02
C GLY A 124 -18.50 -19.45 17.77
N THR A 125 -18.40 -20.19 18.88
CA THR A 125 -19.49 -20.42 19.83
C THR A 125 -18.97 -20.19 21.26
N PRO A 126 -19.26 -19.04 21.90
CA PRO A 126 -20.04 -17.90 21.41
C PRO A 126 -19.38 -17.16 20.23
N ALA A 127 -20.13 -16.35 19.48
CA ALA A 127 -19.67 -15.61 18.30
C ALA A 127 -18.59 -14.57 18.66
N ASN A 128 -17.34 -15.01 18.71
CA ASN A 128 -16.22 -14.26 19.26
C ASN A 128 -15.02 -14.17 18.32
N GLU A 129 -15.09 -14.75 17.12
CA GLU A 129 -14.02 -14.65 16.12
C GLU A 129 -14.53 -13.88 14.90
N VAL A 130 -13.92 -12.73 14.63
CA VAL A 130 -14.29 -11.84 13.53
C VAL A 130 -13.14 -11.78 12.53
N THR A 131 -13.44 -12.14 11.29
CA THR A 131 -12.51 -12.01 10.16
C THR A 131 -13.04 -10.97 9.19
N VAL A 132 -12.26 -9.91 9.00
CA VAL A 132 -12.55 -8.79 8.11
C VAL A 132 -11.63 -8.92 6.88
N ARG A 133 -12.22 -8.96 5.70
CA ARG A 133 -11.52 -9.07 4.41
C ARG A 133 -11.87 -7.86 3.55
N LEU A 134 -10.86 -7.05 3.26
CA LEU A 134 -10.98 -5.90 2.37
C LEU A 134 -10.47 -6.25 0.97
N CYS A 135 -11.12 -5.68 -0.03
CA CYS A 135 -10.69 -5.74 -1.41
C CYS A 135 -10.73 -4.36 -2.07
N TRP A 136 -9.66 -4.00 -2.78
CA TRP A 136 -9.59 -2.77 -3.58
C TRP A 136 -8.75 -2.94 -4.84
N LYS A 137 -8.93 -2.05 -5.81
CA LYS A 137 -8.24 -2.06 -7.11
C LYS A 137 -7.73 -0.65 -7.45
N ASN A 138 -6.61 -0.57 -8.15
CA ASN A 138 -6.04 0.69 -8.64
C ASN A 138 -6.52 0.96 -10.09
N GLY A 139 -6.34 -0.03 -10.97
CA GLY A 139 -6.88 -0.11 -12.33
C GLY A 139 -8.13 -0.98 -12.47
N GLU A 140 -8.81 -0.94 -13.63
CA GLU A 140 -9.98 -1.79 -13.90
C GLU A 140 -9.58 -3.22 -14.22
N SER A 141 -8.49 -3.34 -14.98
CA SER A 141 -7.83 -4.57 -15.35
C SER A 141 -6.76 -5.01 -14.34
N ASP A 142 -6.54 -4.22 -13.28
CA ASP A 142 -5.53 -4.55 -12.28
C ASP A 142 -6.02 -5.70 -11.39
N THR A 143 -5.09 -6.56 -11.04
CA THR A 143 -5.30 -7.58 -10.01
C THR A 143 -5.70 -6.90 -8.70
N PRO A 144 -6.76 -7.37 -8.03
CA PRO A 144 -7.20 -6.77 -6.78
C PRO A 144 -6.18 -6.96 -5.67
N HIS A 145 -6.03 -5.92 -4.86
CA HIS A 145 -5.35 -5.99 -3.58
C HIS A 145 -6.33 -6.49 -2.53
N THR A 146 -5.82 -7.29 -1.61
CA THR A 146 -6.61 -7.81 -0.49
C THR A 146 -5.88 -7.64 0.83
N LEU A 147 -6.67 -7.48 1.88
CA LEU A 147 -6.22 -7.50 3.26
C LEU A 147 -7.17 -8.39 4.04
N GLU A 148 -6.63 -9.25 4.90
CA GLU A 148 -7.39 -10.07 5.83
C GLU A 148 -6.89 -9.84 7.24
N VAL A 149 -7.79 -9.44 8.13
CA VAL A 149 -7.54 -9.25 9.55
C VAL A 149 -8.51 -10.13 10.31
N SER A 150 -8.00 -11.00 11.17
CA SER A 150 -8.82 -11.85 12.03
C SER A 150 -8.50 -11.54 13.48
N ASN A 151 -9.52 -11.30 14.29
CA ASN A 151 -9.38 -11.03 15.71
C ASN A 151 -10.43 -11.77 16.52
N ARG A 152 -10.05 -12.17 17.74
CA ARG A 152 -10.98 -12.68 18.74
C ARG A 152 -11.49 -11.55 19.61
N VAL A 153 -12.76 -11.23 19.47
CA VAL A 153 -13.45 -10.20 20.25
C VAL A 153 -13.92 -10.82 21.56
N GLN A 154 -13.32 -10.38 22.66
CA GLN A 154 -13.77 -10.74 24.01
C GLN A 154 -14.83 -9.72 24.44
N TRP A 155 -16.09 -10.14 24.31
CA TRP A 155 -17.22 -9.36 24.80
C TRP A 155 -17.27 -9.40 26.34
N PRO A 156 -17.52 -8.27 27.03
CA PRO A 156 -17.66 -8.23 28.49
C PRO A 156 -18.93 -8.92 28.99
#